data_AF-A0AAJ0DZJ1-F1
#
_entry.id   AF-A0AAJ0DZJ1-F1
#
_cell.length_a   1.000
_cell.length_b   1.000
_cell.length_c   1.000
_cell.angle_alpha   90.00
_cell.angle_beta   90.00
_cell.angle_gamma   90.00
#
_symmetry.space_group_name_H-M   'P 1'
#
loop_
_entity.id
_entity.type
_entity.pdbx_description
1 polymer ?
#
loop_
_entity_poly.entity_id
_entity_poly.type
_entity_poly.pdbx_seq_one_letter_code
_entity_poly.pdbx_strand_id
1 'polypeptide(L)'
;MPARKRAASPAAEDEPRRRSRRVSSTPKKSMYFESDDDDDDFDGDAKVEVDSDEVQSEGDDEEEEEEQPKKRGRGRPKGSVAKPKAKPQPAPSKSKAVKRQKIEKVEDEYQDDQPEEDEDEEEDGEEDYESRVTIIPHEKLRGLNGQDYSDDTVHKNTLSFLKDLKAHNQRSWLKSHDGEYRRSLKDWNTFVETITPKITEVDFTIPELPAKDLVFRIHRDIRFSKDPTPYKAHFSAAWSRTGKKGPYACYYIHLQPGSCFVGGGLWCPEASHLQKLRESIDERPRRWRRVLNDERFKRTFLPKSLQKGGEEAALKGFAETNKGNALKTKPKGYLVDHRDIELLKLRNFTISKKVDDKVFTEDDAQEQICEIIAAMHPFITFLNSIVMPDFNADDDDDDSDEDEEDENGDANDDAQENGDAEETGDEDEEGGKDWSTHKF
;
A
#
# COMPACT_ATOMS: atom_id res chain seq x y z
N MET A 1 25.62 -48.52 65.28
CA MET A 1 26.40 -47.38 65.84
C MET A 1 27.61 -47.14 64.93
N PRO A 2 28.01 -45.89 64.69
CA PRO A 2 27.92 -45.26 63.36
C PRO A 2 29.27 -45.01 62.65
N ALA A 3 29.17 -44.58 61.38
CA ALA A 3 30.26 -44.24 60.47
C ALA A 3 30.97 -42.90 60.78
N ARG A 4 32.30 -42.87 60.57
CA ARG A 4 33.19 -41.69 60.44
C ARG A 4 34.52 -42.17 59.81
N LYS A 5 34.95 -41.70 58.62
CA LYS A 5 35.57 -40.41 58.20
C LYS A 5 37.11 -40.43 58.21
N ARG A 6 37.73 -40.00 57.09
CA ARG A 6 38.87 -39.04 56.92
C ARG A 6 39.24 -38.94 55.40
N ALA A 7 39.17 -37.81 54.69
CA ALA A 7 39.85 -36.47 54.73
C ALA A 7 41.22 -36.48 54.00
N ALA A 8 41.69 -35.48 53.22
CA ALA A 8 41.67 -33.98 53.31
C ALA A 8 41.99 -33.31 51.91
N SER A 9 41.47 -32.14 51.47
CA SER A 9 41.75 -30.66 51.69
C SER A 9 43.10 -30.13 51.11
N PRO A 10 43.35 -28.80 50.85
CA PRO A 10 42.64 -27.50 51.16
C PRO A 10 42.68 -26.46 49.97
N ALA A 11 42.60 -25.11 50.08
CA ALA A 11 41.61 -24.09 50.53
C ALA A 11 42.00 -22.70 49.92
N ALA A 12 41.08 -21.71 49.81
CA ALA A 12 41.24 -20.23 50.01
C ALA A 12 40.12 -19.43 49.28
N GLU A 13 39.20 -18.75 49.99
CA GLU A 13 39.10 -17.27 50.29
C GLU A 13 38.36 -16.47 49.19
N ASP A 14 37.09 -16.06 49.36
CA ASP A 14 36.47 -14.94 50.12
C ASP A 14 36.57 -13.57 49.38
N GLU A 15 35.50 -13.15 48.68
CA GLU A 15 35.29 -11.74 48.27
C GLU A 15 33.79 -11.33 48.22
N PRO A 16 33.46 -10.05 48.51
CA PRO A 16 32.15 -9.65 49.04
C PRO A 16 31.14 -9.10 48.02
N ARG A 17 29.86 -9.26 48.35
CA ARG A 17 28.67 -8.67 47.70
C ARG A 17 28.79 -7.15 47.50
N ARG A 18 28.75 -6.68 46.25
CA ARG A 18 28.67 -5.26 45.91
C ARG A 18 27.24 -4.84 45.52
N ARG A 19 26.59 -4.12 46.44
CA ARG A 19 25.31 -3.42 46.29
C ARG A 19 25.54 -2.14 45.47
N SER A 20 25.00 -2.02 44.26
CA SER A 20 25.04 -0.75 43.51
C SER A 20 23.84 0.14 43.85
N ARG A 21 24.15 1.41 44.11
CA ARG A 21 23.23 2.45 44.59
C ARG A 21 22.48 3.07 43.41
N ARG A 22 21.17 3.24 43.62
CA ARG A 22 20.25 4.07 42.83
C ARG A 22 20.76 5.51 42.83
N VAL A 23 21.07 6.05 41.66
CA VAL A 23 21.34 7.48 41.47
C VAL A 23 20.03 8.12 41.04
N SER A 24 19.47 8.97 41.90
CA SER A 24 18.32 9.82 41.60
C SER A 24 18.83 11.13 41.01
N SER A 25 18.44 11.44 39.78
CA SER A 25 18.58 12.77 39.19
C SER A 25 17.23 13.22 38.65
N THR A 26 16.58 14.12 39.38
CA THR A 26 15.62 15.06 38.80
C THR A 26 16.29 16.42 38.75
N PRO A 27 16.11 17.17 37.66
CA PRO A 27 15.52 18.49 37.85
C PRO A 27 14.40 18.81 36.83
N LYS A 28 13.30 19.34 37.38
CA LYS A 28 12.35 20.31 36.82
C LYS A 28 11.78 20.06 35.41
N LYS A 29 10.51 19.62 35.39
CA LYS A 29 9.56 19.81 34.28
C LYS A 29 9.41 21.30 33.96
N SER A 30 9.69 21.71 32.72
CA SER A 30 9.10 22.91 32.13
C SER A 30 7.66 22.60 31.70
N MET A 31 6.79 23.59 31.81
CA MET A 31 5.33 23.45 31.63
C MET A 31 4.86 23.79 30.20
N TYR A 32 5.74 23.72 29.19
CA TYR A 32 5.47 24.27 27.86
C TYR A 32 5.95 23.42 26.66
N PHE A 33 6.15 22.11 26.85
CA PHE A 33 6.31 21.19 25.72
C PHE A 33 5.64 19.86 26.09
N GLU A 34 4.40 19.64 25.65
CA GLU A 34 3.93 18.29 25.37
C GLU A 34 4.62 17.88 24.07
N SER A 35 5.70 17.11 24.18
CA SER A 35 6.27 16.41 23.04
C SER A 35 5.42 15.17 22.75
N ASP A 36 4.29 15.38 22.06
CA ASP A 36 3.67 14.36 21.21
C ASP A 36 4.01 14.73 19.76
N ASP A 37 5.26 14.47 19.39
CA ASP A 37 5.70 14.45 17.98
C ASP A 37 6.46 13.14 17.77
N ASP A 38 5.69 12.06 17.56
CA ASP A 38 6.11 10.99 16.66
C ASP A 38 5.66 11.44 15.25
N ASP A 39 6.60 11.96 14.46
CA ASP A 39 6.44 12.23 13.02
C ASP A 39 6.22 10.89 12.29
N ASP A 40 5.00 10.37 12.36
CA ASP A 40 4.54 9.27 11.51
C ASP A 40 4.20 9.86 10.13
N ASP A 41 5.22 9.93 9.26
CA ASP A 41 5.15 10.29 7.83
C ASP A 41 4.50 9.17 6.99
N PHE A 42 3.27 8.77 7.34
CA PHE A 42 2.53 7.74 6.59
C PHE A 42 1.12 8.23 6.23
N ASP A 43 1.03 8.96 5.12
CA ASP A 43 -0.23 9.42 4.52
C ASP A 43 -0.51 8.65 3.22
N GLY A 44 -1.27 7.56 3.34
CA GLY A 44 -1.73 6.71 2.23
C GLY A 44 -3.01 7.22 1.54
N ASP A 45 -3.17 8.53 1.34
CA ASP A 45 -4.33 9.09 0.61
C ASP A 45 -4.05 9.16 -0.90
N ALA A 46 -4.04 7.99 -1.55
CA ALA A 46 -4.19 7.92 -3.00
C ALA A 46 -5.68 7.77 -3.34
N LYS A 47 -6.31 8.88 -3.75
CA LYS A 47 -7.66 8.87 -4.34
C LYS A 47 -7.66 7.99 -5.59
N VAL A 48 -8.25 6.79 -5.49
CA VAL A 48 -8.63 6.00 -6.67
C VAL A 48 -10.04 6.46 -7.06
N GLU A 49 -10.10 7.53 -7.84
CA GLU A 49 -11.32 7.90 -8.58
C GLU A 49 -11.40 7.00 -9.81
N VAL A 50 -12.37 6.08 -9.82
CA VAL A 50 -12.71 5.28 -10.99
C VAL A 50 -13.79 6.06 -11.72
N ASP A 51 -13.38 6.91 -12.66
CA ASP A 51 -14.30 7.63 -13.52
C ASP A 51 -14.81 6.65 -14.59
N SER A 52 -16.10 6.35 -14.53
CA SER A 52 -16.82 5.53 -15.49
C SER A 52 -17.49 6.45 -16.49
N ASP A 53 -16.79 6.78 -17.57
CA ASP A 53 -17.37 7.48 -18.70
C ASP A 53 -17.71 6.48 -19.82
N GLU A 54 -19.01 6.46 -20.11
CA GLU A 54 -19.70 5.66 -21.10
C GLU A 54 -19.51 6.32 -22.47
N VAL A 55 -18.63 5.79 -23.31
CA VAL A 55 -18.40 6.35 -24.66
C VAL A 55 -19.24 5.58 -25.66
N GLN A 56 -20.32 6.22 -26.10
CA GLN A 56 -21.09 5.82 -27.28
C GLN A 56 -20.26 6.12 -28.54
N SER A 57 -20.09 5.09 -29.37
CA SER A 57 -19.40 5.14 -30.66
C SER A 57 -20.47 5.08 -31.76
N GLU A 58 -20.73 6.22 -32.42
CA GLU A 58 -21.30 6.26 -33.76
C GLU A 58 -20.17 6.61 -34.74
N GLY A 59 -20.10 5.85 -35.83
CA GLY A 59 -18.97 5.86 -36.78
C GLY A 59 -19.05 6.97 -37.82
N ASP A 60 -17.98 7.05 -38.62
CA ASP A 60 -18.11 7.32 -40.04
C ASP A 60 -16.87 6.79 -40.77
N ASP A 61 -17.14 6.13 -41.91
CA ASP A 61 -16.21 5.62 -42.90
C ASP A 61 -15.54 6.77 -43.67
N GLU A 62 -14.30 6.58 -44.12
CA GLU A 62 -13.87 6.91 -45.50
C GLU A 62 -12.42 6.43 -45.75
N GLU A 63 -12.24 5.75 -46.89
CA GLU A 63 -11.03 5.09 -47.39
C GLU A 63 -10.12 6.03 -48.22
N GLU A 64 -8.97 5.45 -48.62
CA GLU A 64 -8.04 5.83 -49.72
C GLU A 64 -7.01 6.95 -49.42
N GLU A 65 -5.73 6.89 -49.80
CA GLU A 65 -4.96 5.97 -50.66
C GLU A 65 -3.44 6.16 -50.36
N GLU A 66 -2.62 5.16 -50.72
CA GLU A 66 -1.15 5.16 -50.63
C GLU A 66 -0.46 6.03 -51.70
N GLU A 67 0.72 6.60 -51.39
CA GLU A 67 1.96 6.38 -52.20
C GLU A 67 3.20 7.00 -51.54
N GLN A 68 4.32 6.25 -51.57
CA GLN A 68 5.64 6.63 -51.04
C GLN A 68 6.61 7.15 -52.16
N PRO A 69 7.96 7.21 -51.99
CA PRO A 69 8.69 8.43 -51.70
C PRO A 69 9.82 8.73 -52.74
N LYS A 70 10.59 9.83 -52.57
CA LYS A 70 12.09 9.83 -52.63
C LYS A 70 12.75 11.24 -52.65
N LYS A 71 13.69 11.39 -51.70
CA LYS A 71 15.12 11.78 -51.85
C LYS A 71 15.55 13.21 -52.24
N ARG A 72 16.42 13.73 -51.33
CA ARG A 72 17.62 14.58 -51.52
C ARG A 72 17.32 16.04 -51.94
N GLY A 73 17.91 17.09 -51.37
CA GLY A 73 19.11 17.26 -50.56
C GLY A 73 19.79 18.56 -51.01
N ARG A 74 20.29 19.34 -50.03
CA ARG A 74 21.20 20.50 -50.13
C ARG A 74 20.64 21.84 -50.66
N GLY A 75 20.89 22.89 -49.88
CA GLY A 75 21.33 24.18 -50.45
C GLY A 75 20.57 25.42 -49.97
N ARG A 76 21.04 26.05 -48.89
CA ARG A 76 20.87 27.50 -48.61
C ARG A 76 21.62 28.29 -49.71
N PRO A 77 21.23 29.53 -50.09
CA PRO A 77 21.55 30.71 -49.28
C PRO A 77 20.41 31.74 -49.17
N LYS A 78 20.57 32.67 -48.21
CA LYS A 78 19.75 33.88 -48.01
C LYS A 78 20.38 35.07 -48.75
N GLY A 79 19.54 36.05 -49.08
CA GLY A 79 19.87 37.45 -49.42
C GLY A 79 19.02 37.91 -50.60
N SER A 80 18.41 39.09 -50.67
CA SER A 80 18.54 40.32 -49.89
C SER A 80 17.51 41.35 -50.43
N VAL A 81 16.89 42.11 -49.53
CA VAL A 81 16.55 43.56 -49.64
C VAL A 81 15.56 44.03 -50.73
N ALA A 82 14.41 44.58 -50.30
CA ALA A 82 13.99 45.98 -50.57
C ALA A 82 12.59 46.31 -49.98
N LYS A 83 12.51 47.40 -49.20
CA LYS A 83 11.31 48.19 -48.83
C LYS A 83 11.29 49.43 -49.73
N PRO A 84 10.16 50.10 -50.07
CA PRO A 84 9.55 51.07 -49.12
C PRO A 84 8.05 51.50 -49.30
N LYS A 85 7.48 52.08 -48.21
CA LYS A 85 6.38 53.12 -48.10
C LYS A 85 4.96 52.75 -48.60
N ALA A 86 3.79 53.16 -48.04
CA ALA A 86 3.35 54.19 -47.09
C ALA A 86 1.96 53.84 -46.47
N LYS A 87 1.51 54.56 -45.42
CA LYS A 87 0.23 54.46 -44.67
C LYS A 87 -0.97 55.13 -45.41
N PRO A 88 -2.26 54.90 -45.06
CA PRO A 88 -2.94 55.56 -43.90
C PRO A 88 -3.94 54.67 -43.10
N GLN A 89 -4.34 55.10 -41.88
CA GLN A 89 -5.42 54.49 -41.05
C GLN A 89 -6.80 55.15 -41.34
N PRO A 90 -7.98 54.70 -40.80
CA PRO A 90 -8.35 54.78 -39.36
C PRO A 90 -9.25 53.64 -38.78
N ALA A 91 -9.34 53.59 -37.44
CA ALA A 91 -10.29 52.81 -36.60
C ALA A 91 -11.63 53.59 -36.38
N PRO A 92 -12.70 53.04 -35.72
CA PRO A 92 -12.83 52.96 -34.24
C PRO A 92 -13.63 51.70 -33.74
N SER A 93 -13.74 51.29 -32.46
CA SER A 93 -14.21 52.01 -31.26
C SER A 93 -13.87 51.32 -29.91
N LYS A 94 -13.95 52.14 -28.84
CA LYS A 94 -13.58 51.98 -27.42
C LYS A 94 -14.52 51.01 -26.65
N SER A 95 -14.14 50.35 -25.54
CA SER A 95 -14.04 50.96 -24.19
C SER A 95 -13.38 50.09 -23.08
N LYS A 96 -12.43 50.72 -22.35
CA LYS A 96 -12.08 50.73 -20.89
C LYS A 96 -12.16 49.45 -20.01
N ALA A 97 -11.37 49.21 -18.95
CA ALA A 97 -10.04 49.60 -18.43
C ALA A 97 -9.97 49.12 -16.95
N VAL A 98 -8.91 48.44 -16.48
CA VAL A 98 -8.32 48.61 -15.12
C VAL A 98 -6.81 48.26 -15.15
N LYS A 99 -6.01 49.08 -14.46
CA LYS A 99 -4.53 49.19 -14.41
C LYS A 99 -3.82 48.01 -13.74
N ARG A 100 -2.65 47.65 -14.28
CA ARG A 100 -1.49 47.04 -13.57
C ARG A 100 -0.31 48.01 -13.65
N GLN A 101 0.33 48.31 -12.53
CA GLN A 101 1.53 49.15 -12.46
C GLN A 101 2.82 48.31 -12.52
N LYS A 102 3.87 49.00 -12.94
CA LYS A 102 5.09 48.55 -13.60
C LYS A 102 6.21 48.28 -12.58
N ILE A 103 7.01 47.25 -12.84
CA ILE A 103 8.27 46.89 -12.18
C ILE A 103 9.40 47.70 -12.82
N GLU A 104 10.27 48.32 -12.03
CA GLU A 104 11.60 48.75 -12.45
C GLU A 104 12.65 48.21 -11.46
N LYS A 105 13.70 47.63 -12.03
CA LYS A 105 14.91 47.13 -11.35
C LYS A 105 15.91 48.28 -11.23
N VAL A 106 16.57 48.40 -10.09
CA VAL A 106 17.91 48.98 -9.98
C VAL A 106 18.71 48.12 -8.99
N GLU A 107 19.92 47.78 -9.40
CA GLU A 107 20.95 47.04 -8.68
C GLU A 107 21.59 47.98 -7.65
N ASP A 108 21.83 47.52 -6.42
CA ASP A 108 22.65 48.26 -5.46
C ASP A 108 23.83 47.42 -4.98
N GLU A 109 24.96 48.11 -5.05
CA GLU A 109 26.35 47.74 -4.86
C GLU A 109 26.68 47.75 -3.35
N TYR A 110 27.48 46.80 -2.90
CA TYR A 110 27.88 46.67 -1.50
C TYR A 110 28.78 47.84 -1.08
N GLN A 111 28.38 48.57 -0.03
CA GLN A 111 29.27 49.45 0.73
C GLN A 111 29.21 49.09 2.23
N ASP A 112 30.42 48.80 2.73
CA ASP A 112 30.81 48.47 4.08
C ASP A 112 30.91 49.75 4.90
N ASP A 113 30.09 49.91 5.95
CA ASP A 113 30.29 50.92 6.98
C ASP A 113 29.95 50.32 8.36
N GLN A 114 30.90 50.53 9.27
CA GLN A 114 30.98 50.07 10.66
C GLN A 114 29.91 50.72 11.57
N PRO A 115 29.63 50.13 12.75
CA PRO A 115 28.45 50.46 13.55
C PRO A 115 28.66 51.74 14.38
N GLU A 116 27.70 52.65 14.34
CA GLU A 116 27.58 53.71 15.35
C GLU A 116 26.60 53.26 16.44
N GLU A 117 27.09 53.42 17.67
CA GLU A 117 26.39 53.20 18.93
C GLU A 117 25.30 54.27 19.07
N ASP A 118 24.02 53.90 18.97
CA ASP A 118 22.92 54.77 19.35
C ASP A 118 22.23 54.20 20.59
N GLU A 119 22.18 55.08 21.58
CA GLU A 119 21.84 54.89 22.98
C GLU A 119 20.40 54.41 23.18
N ASP A 120 20.25 53.45 24.10
CA ASP A 120 18.99 52.88 24.57
C ASP A 120 18.05 53.97 25.14
N GLU A 121 17.03 54.38 24.39
CA GLU A 121 15.79 54.90 24.98
C GLU A 121 14.81 53.73 25.13
N GLU A 122 14.81 53.12 26.32
CA GLU A 122 13.79 52.15 26.74
C GLU A 122 12.43 52.85 26.86
N GLU A 123 11.67 52.88 25.76
CA GLU A 123 10.24 53.12 25.82
C GLU A 123 9.57 51.82 26.30
N ASP A 124 9.42 51.70 27.62
CA ASP A 124 8.64 50.67 28.32
C ASP A 124 7.16 50.73 27.90
N GLY A 125 6.89 50.25 26.68
CA GLY A 125 5.56 49.88 26.24
C GLY A 125 5.26 48.47 26.72
N GLU A 126 4.76 48.33 27.96
CA GLU A 126 4.01 47.15 28.37
C GLU A 126 2.73 47.06 27.49
N GLU A 127 2.87 46.52 26.28
CA GLU A 127 1.73 46.01 25.53
C GLU A 127 1.22 44.79 26.29
N ASP A 128 0.23 45.05 27.14
CA ASP A 128 -0.54 44.08 27.89
C ASP A 128 -1.27 43.15 26.90
N TYR A 129 -0.57 42.13 26.39
CA TYR A 129 -1.17 41.05 25.60
C TYR A 129 -2.02 40.21 26.56
N GLU A 130 -3.23 40.71 26.85
CA GLU A 130 -4.28 39.93 27.48
C GLU A 130 -4.46 38.64 26.67
N SER A 131 -3.95 37.55 27.21
CA SER A 131 -4.09 36.22 26.63
C SER A 131 -5.57 35.91 26.51
N ARG A 132 -6.13 36.10 25.31
CA ARG A 132 -7.55 35.84 25.04
C ARG A 132 -7.81 34.34 25.16
N VAL A 133 -8.16 33.88 26.37
CA VAL A 133 -8.61 32.52 26.62
C VAL A 133 -9.97 32.35 25.95
N THR A 134 -9.97 31.78 24.75
CA THR A 134 -11.21 31.41 24.07
C THR A 134 -11.73 30.13 24.72
N ILE A 135 -12.74 30.26 25.59
CA ILE A 135 -13.46 29.12 26.15
C ILE A 135 -14.29 28.52 25.03
N ILE A 136 -13.82 27.41 24.47
CA ILE A 136 -14.56 26.64 23.46
C ILE A 136 -15.54 25.73 24.22
N PRO A 137 -16.86 25.91 24.07
CA PRO A 137 -17.84 25.04 24.71
C PRO A 137 -17.68 23.62 24.18
N HIS A 138 -17.59 22.64 25.08
CA HIS A 138 -17.61 21.22 24.69
C HIS A 138 -19.03 20.80 24.33
N GLU A 139 -19.18 20.14 23.18
CA GLU A 139 -20.46 19.59 22.78
C GLU A 139 -20.87 18.41 23.67
N LYS A 140 -22.18 18.24 23.85
CA LYS A 140 -22.72 17.11 24.60
C LYS A 140 -22.52 15.84 23.79
N LEU A 141 -22.14 14.76 24.48
CA LEU A 141 -21.99 13.48 23.84
C LEU A 141 -23.32 13.00 23.24
N ARG A 142 -23.27 12.41 22.04
CA ARG A 142 -24.42 11.75 21.41
C ARG A 142 -24.91 10.62 22.31
N GLY A 143 -26.22 10.46 22.35
CA GLY A 143 -26.86 9.33 22.99
C GLY A 143 -26.40 7.99 22.38
N LEU A 144 -26.51 6.93 23.15
CA LEU A 144 -26.14 5.57 22.75
C LEU A 144 -27.15 4.93 21.79
N ASN A 145 -28.29 5.59 21.54
CA ASN A 145 -29.37 5.07 20.68
C ASN A 145 -29.83 3.64 21.07
N GLY A 146 -29.69 3.27 22.36
CA GLY A 146 -30.07 1.96 22.89
C GLY A 146 -29.05 0.83 22.65
N GLN A 147 -27.88 1.13 22.07
CA GLN A 147 -26.79 0.17 21.88
C GLN A 147 -25.57 0.62 22.69
N ASP A 148 -25.09 -0.22 23.59
CA ASP A 148 -23.86 0.06 24.34
C ASP A 148 -22.62 -0.24 23.46
N TYR A 149 -21.48 0.31 23.86
CA TYR A 149 -20.20 -0.04 23.24
C TYR A 149 -19.87 -1.50 23.56
N SER A 150 -19.39 -2.21 22.56
CA SER A 150 -18.94 -3.60 22.67
C SER A 150 -17.47 -3.66 22.30
N ASP A 151 -16.74 -4.62 22.86
CA ASP A 151 -15.31 -4.74 22.62
C ASP A 151 -15.03 -5.37 21.24
N ASP A 152 -15.99 -6.12 20.68
CA ASP A 152 -15.82 -6.89 19.45
C ASP A 152 -16.34 -6.21 18.17
N THR A 153 -17.03 -5.09 18.31
CA THR A 153 -17.64 -4.35 17.17
C THR A 153 -17.42 -2.85 17.33
N VAL A 154 -17.41 -2.13 16.22
CA VAL A 154 -17.33 -0.67 16.22
C VAL A 154 -18.72 -0.07 16.38
N HIS A 155 -18.87 0.86 17.29
CA HIS A 155 -20.15 1.52 17.53
C HIS A 155 -20.52 2.51 16.42
N LYS A 156 -21.82 2.62 16.09
CA LYS A 156 -22.31 3.53 15.03
C LYS A 156 -21.99 5.01 15.28
N ASN A 157 -21.84 5.41 16.55
CA ASN A 157 -21.40 6.77 16.89
C ASN A 157 -19.99 7.07 16.41
N THR A 158 -19.08 6.08 16.38
CA THR A 158 -17.72 6.22 15.84
C THR A 158 -17.75 6.53 14.35
N LEU A 159 -18.54 5.78 13.58
CA LEU A 159 -18.75 6.08 12.16
C LEU A 159 -19.40 7.46 11.95
N SER A 160 -20.35 7.83 12.80
CA SER A 160 -21.03 9.12 12.71
C SER A 160 -20.13 10.29 13.12
N PHE A 161 -19.17 10.08 14.01
CA PHE A 161 -18.10 11.04 14.33
C PHE A 161 -17.18 11.24 13.12
N LEU A 162 -16.74 10.16 12.47
CA LEU A 162 -15.88 10.24 11.29
C LEU A 162 -16.57 10.97 10.11
N LYS A 163 -17.89 10.78 9.94
CA LYS A 163 -18.70 11.54 8.97
C LYS A 163 -18.68 13.04 9.25
N ASP A 164 -18.90 13.42 10.51
CA ASP A 164 -18.92 14.83 10.90
C ASP A 164 -17.53 15.45 10.81
N LEU A 165 -16.47 14.71 11.18
CA LEU A 165 -15.09 15.13 11.02
C LEU A 165 -14.74 15.41 9.56
N LYS A 166 -15.23 14.59 8.63
CA LYS A 166 -15.07 14.82 7.18
C LYS A 166 -15.74 16.12 6.74
N ALA A 167 -16.93 16.41 7.25
CA ALA A 167 -17.69 17.62 6.92
C ALA A 167 -17.10 18.89 7.57
N HIS A 168 -16.49 18.75 8.75
CA HIS A 168 -16.02 19.85 9.59
C HIS A 168 -14.54 19.71 9.98
N ASN A 169 -13.67 19.46 9.00
CA ASN A 169 -12.25 19.16 9.21
C ASN A 169 -11.43 20.41 9.59
N GLN A 170 -11.66 20.92 10.81
CA GLN A 170 -11.03 22.12 11.38
C GLN A 170 -10.55 21.84 12.81
N ARG A 171 -9.40 22.41 13.21
CA ARG A 171 -8.82 22.20 14.54
C ARG A 171 -9.74 22.66 15.68
N SER A 172 -10.41 23.79 15.50
CA SER A 172 -11.39 24.34 16.45
C SER A 172 -12.58 23.39 16.65
N TRP A 173 -13.06 22.76 15.57
CA TRP A 173 -14.17 21.82 15.60
C TRP A 173 -13.81 20.54 16.35
N LEU A 174 -12.65 19.94 16.08
CA LEU A 174 -12.22 18.75 16.82
C LEU A 174 -12.05 19.06 18.30
N LYS A 175 -11.55 20.26 18.65
CA LYS A 175 -11.40 20.68 20.05
C LYS A 175 -12.75 20.81 20.78
N SER A 176 -13.80 21.32 20.13
CA SER A 176 -15.14 21.35 20.74
C SER A 176 -15.77 19.95 20.86
N HIS A 177 -15.36 19.00 20.00
CA HIS A 177 -15.86 17.62 19.95
C HIS A 177 -14.89 16.59 20.56
N ASP A 178 -13.91 17.03 21.36
CA ASP A 178 -12.87 16.17 21.92
C ASP A 178 -13.41 14.96 22.71
N GLY A 179 -14.56 15.12 23.37
CA GLY A 179 -15.25 14.02 24.04
C GLY A 179 -15.72 12.91 23.07
N GLU A 180 -16.27 13.27 21.92
CA GLU A 180 -16.67 12.32 20.87
C GLU A 180 -15.47 11.66 20.23
N TYR A 181 -14.42 12.44 19.98
CA TYR A 181 -13.16 11.92 19.45
C TYR A 181 -12.56 10.88 20.38
N ARG A 182 -12.37 11.18 21.68
CA ARG A 182 -11.81 10.24 22.65
C ARG A 182 -12.66 8.98 22.82
N ARG A 183 -13.99 9.14 22.79
CA ARG A 183 -14.92 8.00 22.85
C ARG A 183 -14.78 7.10 21.62
N SER A 184 -14.73 7.68 20.44
CA SER A 184 -14.58 6.96 19.16
C SER A 184 -13.20 6.31 19.02
N LEU A 185 -12.14 6.98 19.51
CA LEU A 185 -10.79 6.44 19.55
C LEU A 185 -10.69 5.26 20.52
N LYS A 186 -11.32 5.35 21.69
CA LYS A 186 -11.37 4.24 22.65
C LYS A 186 -12.06 3.02 22.04
N ASP A 187 -13.23 3.23 21.42
CA ASP A 187 -13.98 2.19 20.70
C ASP A 187 -13.11 1.50 19.63
N TRP A 188 -12.43 2.29 18.79
CA TRP A 188 -11.50 1.76 17.79
C TRP A 188 -10.33 0.99 18.40
N ASN A 189 -9.71 1.51 19.45
CA ASN A 189 -8.58 0.83 20.10
C ASN A 189 -9.02 -0.50 20.71
N THR A 190 -10.18 -0.54 21.36
CA THR A 190 -10.71 -1.78 21.94
C THR A 190 -11.00 -2.82 20.86
N PHE A 191 -11.61 -2.41 19.74
CA PHE A 191 -11.80 -3.29 18.58
C PHE A 191 -10.48 -3.84 18.03
N VAL A 192 -9.43 -3.02 17.97
CA VAL A 192 -8.09 -3.43 17.52
C VAL A 192 -7.43 -4.39 18.52
N GLU A 193 -7.59 -4.15 19.82
CA GLU A 193 -7.09 -5.03 20.88
C GLU A 193 -7.73 -6.42 20.83
N THR A 194 -9.05 -6.49 20.61
CA THR A 194 -9.79 -7.77 20.57
C THR A 194 -9.60 -8.55 19.27
N ILE A 195 -9.44 -7.89 18.12
CA ILE A 195 -9.18 -8.60 16.85
C ILE A 195 -7.73 -9.09 16.72
N THR A 196 -6.78 -8.44 17.40
CA THR A 196 -5.35 -8.80 17.34
C THR A 196 -5.07 -10.29 17.64
N PRO A 197 -5.58 -10.92 18.71
CA PRO A 197 -5.37 -12.35 18.95
C PRO A 197 -5.91 -13.22 17.81
N LYS A 198 -7.07 -12.89 17.23
CA LYS A 198 -7.63 -13.62 16.07
C LYS A 198 -6.75 -13.49 14.83
N ILE A 199 -6.09 -12.34 14.64
CA ILE A 199 -5.12 -12.13 13.56
C ILE A 199 -3.84 -12.95 13.82
N THR A 200 -3.35 -12.99 15.06
CA THR A 200 -2.19 -13.82 15.45
C THR A 200 -2.45 -15.32 15.30
N GLU A 201 -3.70 -15.78 15.48
CA GLU A 201 -4.09 -17.17 15.17
C GLU A 201 -3.96 -17.50 13.68
N VAL A 202 -4.18 -16.52 12.80
CA VAL A 202 -4.00 -16.67 11.35
C VAL A 202 -2.53 -16.61 10.95
N ASP A 203 -1.78 -15.65 11.51
CA ASP A 203 -0.36 -15.42 11.24
C ASP A 203 0.42 -15.31 12.55
N PHE A 204 1.03 -16.42 12.95
CA PHE A 204 1.79 -16.54 14.20
C PHE A 204 3.08 -15.70 14.23
N THR A 205 3.47 -15.11 13.10
CA THR A 205 4.67 -14.25 13.03
C THR A 205 4.39 -12.85 13.56
N ILE A 206 3.12 -12.48 13.73
CA ILE A 206 2.71 -11.20 14.31
C ILE A 206 2.82 -11.26 15.83
N PRO A 207 3.70 -10.44 16.44
CA PRO A 207 3.78 -10.37 17.89
C PRO A 207 2.56 -9.67 18.48
N GLU A 208 2.26 -9.98 19.74
CA GLU A 208 1.31 -9.22 20.53
C GLU A 208 1.90 -7.83 20.84
N LEU A 209 1.33 -6.80 20.22
CA LEU A 209 1.77 -5.42 20.35
C LEU A 209 0.64 -4.56 20.93
N PRO A 210 0.97 -3.52 21.71
CA PRO A 210 -0.05 -2.61 22.23
C PRO A 210 -0.71 -1.84 21.08
N ALA A 211 -1.98 -1.44 21.24
CA ALA A 211 -2.76 -0.76 20.20
C ALA A 211 -2.06 0.47 19.61
N LYS A 212 -1.27 1.22 20.40
CA LYS A 212 -0.50 2.37 19.93
C LYS A 212 0.51 2.06 18.81
N ASP A 213 1.03 0.83 18.77
CA ASP A 213 2.03 0.37 17.79
C ASP A 213 1.36 -0.22 16.54
N LEU A 214 0.02 -0.33 16.55
CA LEU A 214 -0.82 -0.85 15.47
C LEU A 214 -1.67 0.27 14.83
N VAL A 215 -2.26 1.14 15.66
CA VAL A 215 -3.20 2.20 15.25
C VAL A 215 -2.46 3.43 14.73
N PHE A 216 -2.93 3.99 13.63
CA PHE A 216 -2.42 5.24 13.08
C PHE A 216 -3.04 6.47 13.75
N ARG A 217 -2.25 7.54 13.88
CA ARG A 217 -2.74 8.83 14.37
C ARG A 217 -3.79 9.42 13.42
N ILE A 218 -4.75 10.15 13.99
CA ILE A 218 -5.78 10.85 13.20
C ILE A 218 -5.24 12.11 12.51
N HIS A 219 -4.11 12.66 12.96
CA HIS A 219 -3.51 13.86 12.38
C HIS A 219 -2.86 13.55 11.02
N ARG A 220 -2.97 14.48 10.07
CA ARG A 220 -2.30 14.43 8.76
C ARG A 220 -1.01 15.23 8.77
N ASP A 221 -0.02 14.82 7.99
CA ASP A 221 1.05 15.74 7.62
C ASP A 221 0.60 16.61 6.44
N ILE A 222 0.43 17.90 6.72
CA ILE A 222 -0.03 18.88 5.73
C ILE A 222 1.12 19.65 5.07
N ARG A 223 2.38 19.49 5.52
CA ARG A 223 3.53 20.29 5.05
C ARG A 223 3.71 20.24 3.53
N PHE A 224 3.44 19.08 2.94
CA PHE A 224 3.63 18.81 1.51
C PHE A 224 2.31 18.46 0.78
N SER A 225 1.19 18.42 1.50
CA SER A 225 -0.10 18.08 0.94
C SER A 225 -0.73 19.28 0.23
N LYS A 226 -1.33 19.05 -0.94
CA LYS A 226 -2.19 20.04 -1.60
C LYS A 226 -3.52 20.23 -0.87
N ASP A 227 -3.94 19.21 -0.13
CA ASP A 227 -5.12 19.24 0.72
C ASP A 227 -4.72 19.75 2.12
N PRO A 228 -5.20 20.93 2.53
CA PRO A 228 -4.84 21.55 3.81
C PRO A 228 -5.62 20.98 5.01
N THR A 229 -6.43 19.92 4.83
CA THR A 229 -7.20 19.34 5.92
C THR A 229 -6.28 18.73 7.01
N PRO A 230 -6.44 19.11 8.29
CA PRO A 230 -5.53 18.70 9.36
C PRO A 230 -5.73 17.26 9.85
N TYR A 231 -6.89 16.65 9.61
CA TYR A 231 -7.25 15.34 10.15
C TYR A 231 -7.65 14.33 9.08
N LYS A 232 -7.35 13.05 9.33
CA LYS A 232 -7.85 11.89 8.61
C LYS A 232 -9.29 11.65 9.03
N ALA A 233 -10.20 11.58 8.08
CA ALA A 233 -11.62 11.26 8.34
C ALA A 233 -11.85 9.75 8.45
N HIS A 234 -10.87 9.02 8.97
CA HIS A 234 -10.87 7.57 9.10
C HIS A 234 -9.99 7.14 10.27
N PHE A 235 -10.29 5.96 10.81
CA PHE A 235 -9.34 5.23 11.65
C PHE A 235 -8.70 4.11 10.85
N SER A 236 -7.48 3.76 11.20
CA SER A 236 -6.81 2.62 10.59
C SER A 236 -5.80 1.98 11.53
N ALA A 237 -5.51 0.71 11.26
CA ALA A 237 -4.54 -0.07 11.99
C ALA A 237 -3.79 -1.00 11.02
N ALA A 238 -2.53 -1.28 11.34
CA ALA A 238 -1.71 -2.22 10.61
C ALA A 238 -1.01 -3.23 11.53
N TRP A 239 -0.93 -4.47 11.06
CA TRP A 239 -0.25 -5.58 11.74
C TRP A 239 0.87 -6.12 10.85
N SER A 240 2.07 -6.21 11.41
CA SER A 240 3.22 -6.89 10.81
C SER A 240 4.10 -7.46 11.92
N ARG A 241 5.18 -8.16 11.57
CA ARG A 241 6.19 -8.65 12.53
C ARG A 241 6.78 -7.55 13.42
N THR A 242 6.67 -6.28 13.02
CA THR A 242 7.14 -5.11 13.78
C THR A 242 6.04 -4.07 14.01
N GLY A 243 4.77 -4.46 13.89
CA GLY A 243 3.62 -3.56 14.03
C GLY A 243 3.38 -2.70 12.79
N LYS A 244 2.90 -1.47 12.96
CA LYS A 244 2.59 -0.56 11.84
C LYS A 244 3.83 0.01 11.14
N LYS A 245 5.01 -0.16 11.73
CA LYS A 245 6.31 0.32 11.21
C LYS A 245 7.18 -0.87 10.81
N GLY A 246 8.18 -0.60 9.96
CA GLY A 246 9.25 -1.55 9.64
C GLY A 246 9.20 -2.06 8.19
N PRO A 247 10.09 -3.01 7.86
CA PRO A 247 10.33 -3.44 6.48
C PRO A 247 9.35 -4.50 5.96
N TYR A 248 8.48 -5.02 6.82
CA TYR A 248 7.62 -6.15 6.51
C TYR A 248 6.33 -5.73 5.79
N ALA A 249 5.82 -6.63 4.96
CA ALA A 249 4.45 -6.58 4.48
C ALA A 249 3.50 -6.61 5.68
N CYS A 250 2.45 -5.78 5.63
CA CYS A 250 1.49 -5.65 6.71
C CYS A 250 0.08 -6.02 6.27
N TYR A 251 -0.75 -6.44 7.22
CA TYR A 251 -2.20 -6.40 7.12
C TYR A 251 -2.66 -5.00 7.53
N TYR A 252 -3.73 -4.50 6.91
CA TYR A 252 -4.23 -3.15 7.11
C TYR A 252 -5.75 -3.16 7.14
N ILE A 253 -6.32 -2.50 8.15
CA ILE A 253 -7.76 -2.27 8.25
C ILE A 253 -8.02 -0.77 8.18
N HIS A 254 -8.97 -0.39 7.34
CA HIS A 254 -9.36 1.00 7.11
C HIS A 254 -10.84 1.20 7.42
N LEU A 255 -11.13 2.01 8.43
CA LEU A 255 -12.47 2.40 8.85
C LEU A 255 -12.74 3.83 8.40
N GLN A 256 -13.32 3.98 7.21
CA GLN A 256 -13.77 5.27 6.69
C GLN A 256 -15.22 5.14 6.22
N PRO A 257 -16.15 5.96 6.74
CA PRO A 257 -17.54 5.87 6.32
C PRO A 257 -17.71 6.01 4.80
N GLY A 258 -18.33 5.01 4.18
CA GLY A 258 -18.53 4.87 2.73
C GLY A 258 -17.30 4.43 1.95
N SER A 259 -16.18 4.09 2.61
CA SER A 259 -14.93 3.69 1.97
C SER A 259 -14.11 2.74 2.84
N CYS A 260 -14.76 1.87 3.62
CA CYS A 260 -14.07 0.89 4.43
C CYS A 260 -13.40 -0.20 3.55
N PHE A 261 -12.23 -0.68 3.97
CA PHE A 261 -11.57 -1.81 3.31
C PHE A 261 -10.61 -2.55 4.24
N VAL A 262 -10.36 -3.80 3.91
CA VAL A 262 -9.29 -4.62 4.50
C VAL A 262 -8.27 -4.90 3.41
N GLY A 263 -7.01 -4.61 3.68
CA GLY A 263 -5.93 -4.72 2.71
C GLY A 263 -4.63 -5.19 3.34
N GLY A 264 -3.59 -5.22 2.53
CA GLY A 264 -2.25 -5.56 2.99
C GLY A 264 -1.27 -5.73 1.85
N GLY A 265 -0.01 -5.95 2.22
CA GLY A 265 1.13 -6.10 1.33
C GLY A 265 2.24 -5.10 1.62
N LEU A 266 3.06 -4.82 0.61
CA LEU A 266 4.15 -3.84 0.70
C LEU A 266 3.75 -2.53 0.02
N TRP A 267 3.40 -1.54 0.84
CA TRP A 267 3.13 -0.18 0.39
C TRP A 267 4.39 0.67 0.45
N CYS A 268 4.76 1.30 -0.67
CA CYS A 268 5.96 2.13 -0.78
C CYS A 268 7.24 1.51 -0.17
N PRO A 269 7.60 0.26 -0.54
CA PRO A 269 8.81 -0.39 -0.06
C PRO A 269 10.07 0.43 -0.40
N GLU A 270 11.09 0.30 0.44
CA GLU A 270 12.42 0.86 0.17
C GLU A 270 13.01 0.32 -1.14
N ALA A 271 13.94 1.07 -1.73
CA ALA A 271 14.51 0.72 -3.03
C ALA A 271 15.19 -0.66 -3.05
N SER A 272 15.81 -1.07 -1.94
CA SER A 272 16.43 -2.38 -1.75
C SER A 272 15.39 -3.51 -1.79
N HIS A 273 14.28 -3.38 -1.07
CA HIS A 273 13.18 -4.35 -1.10
C HIS A 273 12.51 -4.41 -2.47
N LEU A 274 12.30 -3.26 -3.09
CA LEU A 274 11.73 -3.19 -4.43
C LEU A 274 12.61 -3.88 -5.48
N GLN A 275 13.93 -3.78 -5.33
CA GLN A 275 14.88 -4.51 -6.18
C GLN A 275 14.76 -6.02 -5.95
N LYS A 276 14.77 -6.50 -4.70
CA LYS A 276 14.59 -7.94 -4.39
C LYS A 276 13.30 -8.51 -4.97
N LEU A 277 12.20 -7.75 -4.89
CA LEU A 277 10.92 -8.17 -5.48
C LEU A 277 11.01 -8.31 -7.00
N ARG A 278 11.68 -7.37 -7.69
CA ARG A 278 11.87 -7.44 -9.14
C ARG A 278 12.80 -8.58 -9.55
N GLU A 279 13.88 -8.82 -8.81
CA GLU A 279 14.77 -9.97 -9.01
C GLU A 279 13.98 -11.28 -8.83
N SER A 280 13.17 -11.39 -7.78
CA SER A 280 12.31 -12.56 -7.57
C SER A 280 11.29 -12.79 -8.70
N ILE A 281 10.72 -11.73 -9.29
CA ILE A 281 9.79 -11.85 -10.43
C ILE A 281 10.50 -12.38 -11.68
N ASP A 282 11.74 -11.92 -11.92
CA ASP A 282 12.55 -12.29 -13.07
C ASP A 282 13.09 -13.72 -12.97
N GLU A 283 13.72 -14.04 -11.83
CA GLU A 283 14.42 -15.29 -11.58
C GLU A 283 13.47 -16.44 -11.19
N ARG A 284 12.45 -16.16 -10.35
CA ARG A 284 11.53 -17.17 -9.80
C ARG A 284 10.04 -16.86 -10.02
N PRO A 285 9.60 -16.72 -11.29
CA PRO A 285 8.23 -16.30 -11.62
C PRO A 285 7.12 -17.32 -11.28
N ARG A 286 7.46 -18.62 -11.17
CA ARG A 286 6.48 -19.67 -10.82
C ARG A 286 5.92 -19.45 -9.41
N ARG A 287 6.76 -19.04 -8.45
CA ARG A 287 6.32 -18.73 -7.07
C ARG A 287 5.28 -17.60 -7.02
N TRP A 288 5.47 -16.55 -7.83
CA TRP A 288 4.50 -15.45 -7.97
C TRP A 288 3.18 -15.93 -8.56
N ARG A 289 3.24 -16.73 -9.63
CA ARG A 289 2.05 -17.33 -10.27
C ARG A 289 1.28 -18.19 -9.28
N ARG A 290 1.94 -19.09 -8.55
CA ARG A 290 1.29 -19.95 -7.55
C ARG A 290 0.55 -19.14 -6.49
N VAL A 291 1.22 -18.18 -5.87
CA VAL A 291 0.63 -17.38 -4.77
C VAL A 291 -0.55 -16.54 -5.26
N LEU A 292 -0.43 -15.90 -6.43
CA LEU A 292 -1.52 -15.09 -6.99
C LEU A 292 -2.65 -15.96 -7.57
N ASN A 293 -2.37 -17.21 -7.95
CA ASN A 293 -3.34 -18.15 -8.49
C ASN A 293 -4.06 -18.98 -7.40
N ASP A 294 -3.73 -18.79 -6.12
CA ASP A 294 -4.46 -19.41 -5.01
C ASP A 294 -5.97 -19.11 -5.10
N GLU A 295 -6.80 -20.14 -4.95
CA GLU A 295 -8.24 -20.02 -5.16
C GLU A 295 -8.90 -19.07 -4.15
N ARG A 296 -8.47 -19.13 -2.88
CA ARG A 296 -9.02 -18.31 -1.81
C ARG A 296 -8.60 -16.84 -2.00
N PHE A 297 -7.36 -16.61 -2.40
CA PHE A 297 -6.84 -15.28 -2.73
C PHE A 297 -7.60 -14.67 -3.92
N LYS A 298 -7.69 -15.39 -5.05
CA LYS A 298 -8.41 -14.91 -6.25
C LYS A 298 -9.87 -14.60 -5.96
N ARG A 299 -10.58 -15.49 -5.27
CA ARG A 299 -12.00 -15.29 -4.94
C ARG A 299 -12.22 -14.02 -4.12
N THR A 300 -11.30 -13.71 -3.22
CA THR A 300 -11.42 -12.59 -2.29
C THR A 300 -11.01 -11.26 -2.93
N PHE A 301 -9.92 -11.25 -3.69
CA PHE A 301 -9.27 -10.03 -4.14
C PHE A 301 -9.25 -9.82 -5.65
N LEU A 302 -9.29 -10.90 -6.44
CA LEU A 302 -9.22 -10.87 -7.90
C LEU A 302 -10.43 -11.60 -8.54
N PRO A 303 -11.68 -11.24 -8.19
CA PRO A 303 -12.87 -11.97 -8.66
C PRO A 303 -13.03 -11.94 -10.19
N LYS A 304 -12.53 -10.90 -10.85
CA LYS A 304 -12.53 -10.80 -12.33
C LYS A 304 -11.59 -11.83 -12.97
N SER A 305 -10.46 -12.14 -12.31
CA SER A 305 -9.49 -13.13 -12.80
C SER A 305 -10.04 -14.56 -12.71
N LEU A 306 -10.94 -14.82 -11.75
CA LEU A 306 -11.60 -16.12 -11.61
C LEU A 306 -12.44 -16.47 -12.84
N GLN A 307 -13.08 -15.49 -13.48
CA GLN A 307 -13.93 -15.71 -14.66
C GLN A 307 -13.14 -16.01 -15.93
N LYS A 308 -11.94 -15.45 -16.07
CA LYS A 308 -11.11 -15.61 -17.28
C LYS A 308 -10.25 -16.88 -17.24
N GLY A 309 -10.05 -17.47 -16.07
CA GLY A 309 -9.26 -18.68 -15.87
C GLY A 309 -7.75 -18.45 -16.05
N GLY A 310 -6.94 -19.18 -15.28
CA GLY A 310 -5.49 -19.24 -15.46
C GLY A 310 -4.65 -18.22 -14.67
N GLU A 311 -3.36 -18.54 -14.57
CA GLU A 311 -2.35 -17.79 -13.82
C GLU A 311 -2.11 -16.38 -14.38
N GLU A 312 -2.14 -16.25 -15.71
CA GLU A 312 -1.91 -14.99 -16.40
C GLU A 312 -3.01 -13.96 -16.09
N ALA A 313 -4.25 -14.40 -15.94
CA ALA A 313 -5.36 -13.53 -15.55
C ALA A 313 -5.19 -13.01 -14.11
N ALA A 314 -4.63 -13.83 -13.20
CA ALA A 314 -4.35 -13.42 -11.83
C ALA A 314 -3.22 -12.37 -11.79
N LEU A 315 -2.14 -12.60 -12.54
CA LEU A 315 -1.02 -11.65 -12.67
C LEU A 315 -1.49 -10.29 -13.19
N LYS A 316 -2.24 -10.28 -14.30
CA LYS A 316 -2.79 -9.07 -14.89
C LYS A 316 -3.75 -8.34 -13.95
N GLY A 317 -4.64 -9.07 -13.27
CA GLY A 317 -5.55 -8.49 -12.29
C GLY A 317 -4.84 -7.86 -11.09
N PHE A 318 -3.77 -8.49 -10.60
CA PHE A 318 -2.94 -7.93 -9.54
C PHE A 318 -2.17 -6.68 -10.01
N ALA A 319 -1.58 -6.72 -11.21
CA ALA A 319 -0.90 -5.58 -11.80
C ALA A 319 -1.84 -4.39 -12.04
N GLU A 320 -3.06 -4.65 -12.52
CA GLU A 320 -4.11 -3.64 -12.72
C GLU A 320 -4.45 -2.94 -11.40
N THR A 321 -4.59 -3.70 -10.31
CA THR A 321 -4.90 -3.16 -8.98
C THR A 321 -3.81 -2.22 -8.45
N ASN A 322 -2.55 -2.44 -8.83
CA ASN A 322 -1.40 -1.63 -8.41
C ASN A 322 -0.92 -0.62 -9.47
N LYS A 323 -1.63 -0.50 -10.59
CA LYS A 323 -1.22 0.32 -11.75
C LYS A 323 -1.07 1.81 -11.43
N GLY A 324 -1.83 2.33 -10.46
CA GLY A 324 -1.84 3.76 -10.10
C GLY A 324 -0.47 4.32 -9.69
N ASN A 325 0.39 3.52 -9.09
CA ASN A 325 1.77 3.90 -8.72
C ASN A 325 2.83 3.18 -9.57
N ALA A 326 2.45 2.49 -10.65
CA ALA A 326 3.41 1.77 -11.49
C ALA A 326 4.28 2.73 -12.31
N LEU A 327 5.49 2.28 -12.65
CA LEU A 327 6.37 2.99 -13.59
C LEU A 327 5.73 3.03 -14.98
N LYS A 328 5.78 4.21 -15.61
CA LYS A 328 5.33 4.40 -17.00
C LYS A 328 6.25 3.67 -17.99
N THR A 329 7.54 3.68 -17.69
CA THR A 329 8.60 3.04 -18.49
C THR A 329 9.04 1.75 -17.81
N LYS A 330 9.79 0.92 -18.56
CA LYS A 330 10.43 -0.25 -17.96
C LYS A 330 11.39 0.14 -16.82
N PRO A 331 11.51 -0.69 -15.78
CA PRO A 331 12.59 -0.55 -14.81
C PRO A 331 13.96 -0.76 -15.48
N LYS A 332 15.00 -0.16 -14.89
CA LYS A 332 16.38 -0.31 -15.36
C LYS A 332 16.81 -1.77 -15.21
N GLY A 333 17.50 -2.32 -16.22
CA GLY A 333 18.01 -3.69 -16.20
C GLY A 333 17.13 -4.71 -16.93
N TYR A 334 15.86 -4.41 -17.18
CA TYR A 334 14.92 -5.36 -17.79
C TYR A 334 14.68 -5.08 -19.28
N LEU A 335 14.23 -6.10 -20.02
CA LEU A 335 13.80 -5.96 -21.41
C LEU A 335 12.41 -5.33 -21.48
N VAL A 336 12.10 -4.68 -22.61
CA VAL A 336 10.76 -4.08 -22.82
C VAL A 336 9.70 -5.19 -22.97
N ASP A 337 10.08 -6.28 -23.66
CA ASP A 337 9.19 -7.40 -23.99
C ASP A 337 9.30 -8.53 -22.95
N HIS A 338 9.66 -8.20 -21.70
CA HIS A 338 9.73 -9.18 -20.63
C HIS A 338 8.34 -9.75 -20.33
N ARG A 339 8.22 -11.09 -20.18
CA ARG A 339 6.93 -11.78 -19.94
C ARG A 339 6.11 -11.19 -18.80
N ASP A 340 6.78 -10.78 -17.72
CA ASP A 340 6.18 -10.25 -16.49
C ASP A 340 6.42 -8.74 -16.32
N ILE A 341 6.57 -8.01 -17.42
CA ILE A 341 6.92 -6.57 -17.40
C ILE A 341 5.91 -5.71 -16.60
N GLU A 342 4.64 -6.10 -16.57
CA GLU A 342 3.60 -5.38 -15.82
C GLU A 342 3.85 -5.43 -14.31
N LEU A 343 4.28 -6.59 -13.79
CA LEU A 343 4.67 -6.73 -12.39
C LEU A 343 5.98 -5.99 -12.08
N LEU A 344 6.98 -6.09 -12.96
CA LEU A 344 8.27 -5.43 -12.78
C LEU A 344 8.14 -3.90 -12.68
N LYS A 345 7.16 -3.32 -13.38
CA LYS A 345 6.87 -1.88 -13.32
C LYS A 345 6.25 -1.44 -12.00
N LEU A 346 5.69 -2.34 -11.19
CA LEU A 346 5.05 -1.98 -9.95
C LEU A 346 6.03 -1.33 -8.97
N ARG A 347 5.48 -0.45 -8.12
CA ARG A 347 6.18 0.17 -7.00
C ARG A 347 5.57 -0.21 -5.66
N ASN A 348 4.28 -0.58 -5.67
CA ASN A 348 3.56 -1.11 -4.53
C ASN A 348 3.10 -2.53 -4.87
N PHE A 349 3.13 -3.40 -3.87
CA PHE A 349 2.68 -4.78 -3.95
C PHE A 349 1.60 -4.96 -2.91
N THR A 350 0.45 -4.31 -3.14
CA THR A 350 -0.65 -4.27 -2.20
C THR A 350 -1.92 -4.84 -2.79
N ILE A 351 -2.80 -5.35 -1.94
CA ILE A 351 -4.12 -5.83 -2.32
C ILE A 351 -5.13 -5.40 -1.27
N SER A 352 -6.37 -5.18 -1.67
CA SER A 352 -7.44 -4.76 -0.76
C SER A 352 -8.80 -5.22 -1.23
N LYS A 353 -9.69 -5.49 -0.28
CA LYS A 353 -11.10 -5.73 -0.51
C LYS A 353 -11.91 -4.65 0.20
N LYS A 354 -12.72 -3.92 -0.58
CA LYS A 354 -13.71 -2.98 -0.04
C LYS A 354 -14.76 -3.76 0.76
N VAL A 355 -15.15 -3.21 1.89
CA VAL A 355 -16.19 -3.76 2.76
C VAL A 355 -17.21 -2.66 3.07
N ASP A 356 -18.46 -3.05 3.33
CA ASP A 356 -19.49 -2.11 3.73
C ASP A 356 -19.25 -1.63 5.18
N ASP A 357 -19.67 -0.41 5.49
CA ASP A 357 -19.57 0.16 6.84
C ASP A 357 -20.23 -0.74 7.89
N LYS A 358 -21.30 -1.47 7.51
CA LYS A 358 -22.04 -2.36 8.40
C LYS A 358 -21.23 -3.52 8.92
N VAL A 359 -20.25 -4.00 8.15
CA VAL A 359 -19.40 -5.14 8.53
C VAL A 359 -18.74 -4.86 9.88
N PHE A 360 -18.36 -3.62 10.17
CA PHE A 360 -17.74 -3.26 11.45
C PHE A 360 -18.73 -3.17 12.62
N THR A 361 -20.04 -3.13 12.35
CA THR A 361 -21.09 -2.93 13.34
C THR A 361 -21.94 -4.18 13.62
N GLU A 362 -21.71 -5.24 12.85
CA GLU A 362 -22.40 -6.53 12.96
C GLU A 362 -21.67 -7.44 13.96
N ASP A 363 -22.39 -8.36 14.60
CA ASP A 363 -21.86 -9.20 15.68
C ASP A 363 -20.73 -10.15 15.22
N ASP A 364 -20.64 -10.43 13.92
CA ASP A 364 -19.62 -11.27 13.27
C ASP A 364 -18.52 -10.44 12.56
N ALA A 365 -18.38 -9.16 12.93
CA ALA A 365 -17.43 -8.22 12.31
C ALA A 365 -16.00 -8.77 12.24
N GLN A 366 -15.51 -9.30 13.35
CA GLN A 366 -14.14 -9.79 13.44
C GLN A 366 -13.94 -11.06 12.62
N GLU A 367 -14.92 -11.97 12.60
CA GLU A 367 -14.90 -13.19 11.80
C GLU A 367 -14.82 -12.84 10.31
N GLN A 368 -15.68 -11.95 9.83
CA GLN A 368 -15.68 -11.50 8.44
C GLN A 368 -14.33 -10.87 8.04
N ILE A 369 -13.71 -10.09 8.92
CA ILE A 369 -12.40 -9.46 8.67
C ILE A 369 -11.28 -10.50 8.69
N CYS A 370 -11.27 -11.40 9.68
CA CYS A 370 -10.28 -12.48 9.79
C CYS A 370 -10.33 -13.43 8.60
N GLU A 371 -11.51 -13.68 8.01
CA GLU A 371 -11.63 -14.46 6.78
C GLU A 371 -10.89 -13.81 5.59
N ILE A 372 -10.96 -12.48 5.49
CA ILE A 372 -10.26 -11.70 4.45
C ILE A 372 -8.74 -11.71 4.71
N ILE A 373 -8.32 -11.53 5.96
CA ILE A 373 -6.92 -11.58 6.38
C ILE A 373 -6.31 -12.96 6.10
N ALA A 374 -7.02 -14.04 6.43
CA ALA A 374 -6.58 -15.40 6.17
C ALA A 374 -6.49 -15.74 4.67
N ALA A 375 -7.30 -15.11 3.82
CA ALA A 375 -7.13 -15.20 2.37
C ALA A 375 -5.88 -14.47 1.85
N MET A 376 -5.35 -13.52 2.62
CA MET A 376 -4.18 -12.71 2.27
C MET A 376 -2.88 -13.25 2.87
N HIS A 377 -2.96 -14.04 3.94
CA HIS A 377 -1.80 -14.56 4.67
C HIS A 377 -0.74 -15.22 3.78
N PRO A 378 -1.06 -16.14 2.84
CA PRO A 378 -0.05 -16.73 1.95
C PRO A 378 0.72 -15.68 1.13
N PHE A 379 0.03 -14.62 0.69
CA PHE A 379 0.63 -13.53 -0.06
C PHE A 379 1.55 -12.65 0.81
N ILE A 380 1.14 -12.32 2.04
CA ILE A 380 1.98 -11.58 2.99
C ILE A 380 3.24 -12.36 3.36
N THR A 381 3.08 -13.64 3.69
CA THR A 381 4.20 -14.53 4.02
C THR A 381 5.17 -14.66 2.84
N PHE A 382 4.65 -14.80 1.62
CA PHE A 382 5.46 -14.80 0.40
C PHE A 382 6.25 -13.51 0.21
N LEU A 383 5.62 -12.34 0.30
CA LEU A 383 6.33 -11.07 0.17
C LEU A 383 7.44 -10.93 1.23
N ASN A 384 7.14 -11.27 2.48
CA ASN A 384 8.09 -11.23 3.58
C ASN A 384 9.28 -12.17 3.36
N SER A 385 9.06 -13.36 2.79
CA SER A 385 10.13 -14.29 2.45
C SER A 385 11.14 -13.73 1.42
N ILE A 386 10.71 -12.79 0.57
CA ILE A 386 11.60 -12.14 -0.41
C ILE A 386 12.36 -10.97 0.23
N VAL A 387 11.65 -10.08 0.94
CA VAL A 387 12.26 -8.82 1.40
C VAL A 387 13.09 -9.00 2.66
N MET A 388 12.65 -9.89 3.56
CA MET A 388 13.23 -10.17 4.87
C MET A 388 13.22 -11.70 5.14
N PRO A 389 14.03 -12.49 4.40
CA PRO A 389 14.10 -13.93 4.57
C PRO A 389 14.55 -14.29 5.99
N ASP A 390 13.93 -15.30 6.57
CA ASP A 390 14.33 -15.84 7.87
C ASP A 390 15.68 -16.56 7.71
N PHE A 391 16.65 -16.30 8.60
CA PHE A 391 18.06 -16.69 8.46
C PHE A 391 18.36 -18.20 8.34
N ASN A 392 17.34 -19.07 8.35
CA ASN A 392 17.43 -20.54 8.17
C ASN A 392 16.19 -21.12 7.47
N ALA A 393 15.40 -20.30 6.77
CA ALA A 393 14.38 -20.82 5.85
C ALA A 393 15.08 -21.03 4.50
N ASP A 394 15.86 -22.10 4.42
CA ASP A 394 16.62 -22.46 3.23
C ASP A 394 15.73 -22.51 1.99
N ASP A 395 16.35 -22.21 0.84
CA ASP A 395 15.83 -22.22 -0.53
C ASP A 395 15.36 -23.62 -1.02
N ASP A 396 14.89 -24.48 -0.12
CA ASP A 396 14.50 -25.86 -0.41
C ASP A 396 12.98 -25.99 -0.65
N ASP A 397 12.63 -26.78 -1.67
CA ASP A 397 11.29 -27.29 -2.05
C ASP A 397 10.48 -26.56 -3.15
N ASP A 398 11.10 -26.08 -4.24
CA ASP A 398 10.28 -25.73 -5.41
C ASP A 398 10.93 -25.72 -6.81
N ASP A 399 12.25 -25.92 -6.91
CA ASP A 399 12.93 -26.05 -8.23
C ASP A 399 13.05 -27.52 -8.70
N SER A 400 12.35 -28.46 -8.06
CA SER A 400 12.34 -29.88 -8.45
C SER A 400 11.19 -30.27 -9.38
N ASP A 401 10.53 -29.32 -10.04
CA ASP A 401 9.75 -29.62 -11.24
C ASP A 401 10.71 -29.54 -12.43
N GLU A 402 11.51 -30.61 -12.56
CA GLU A 402 12.34 -30.88 -13.74
C GLU A 402 11.50 -30.64 -15.00
N ASP A 403 12.11 -29.90 -15.93
CA ASP A 403 11.63 -29.72 -17.27
C ASP A 403 11.45 -31.10 -17.94
N GLU A 404 10.25 -31.67 -17.89
CA GLU A 404 9.83 -32.64 -18.90
C GLU A 404 9.71 -31.87 -20.22
N GLU A 405 10.84 -31.68 -20.89
CA GLU A 405 10.90 -31.38 -22.30
C GLU A 405 10.12 -32.50 -23.01
N ASP A 406 8.99 -32.14 -23.63
CA ASP A 406 8.31 -32.94 -24.64
C ASP A 406 9.26 -33.17 -25.84
N GLU A 407 10.24 -34.06 -25.68
CA GLU A 407 10.91 -34.74 -26.78
C GLU A 407 9.88 -35.69 -27.41
N ASN A 408 8.99 -35.13 -28.24
CA ASN A 408 8.34 -35.90 -29.29
C ASN A 408 9.44 -36.29 -30.30
N GLY A 409 10.13 -37.38 -29.96
CA GLY A 409 11.05 -38.09 -30.83
C GLY A 409 10.34 -38.56 -32.09
N ASP A 410 10.70 -37.92 -33.19
CA ASP A 410 10.47 -38.37 -34.54
C ASP A 410 11.20 -39.70 -34.74
N ALA A 411 10.43 -40.80 -34.81
CA ALA A 411 10.92 -42.12 -35.16
C ALA A 411 9.88 -42.84 -36.02
N ASN A 412 9.68 -42.36 -37.24
CA ASN A 412 9.27 -43.21 -38.34
C ASN A 412 10.53 -43.91 -38.88
N ASP A 413 10.70 -45.20 -38.55
CA ASP A 413 11.60 -46.07 -39.29
C ASP A 413 10.79 -47.23 -39.88
N ASP A 414 10.94 -47.35 -41.20
CA ASP A 414 10.35 -48.33 -42.08
C ASP A 414 10.93 -49.73 -41.82
N ALA A 415 10.06 -50.74 -41.73
CA ALA A 415 10.47 -52.12 -41.99
C ALA A 415 9.33 -52.94 -42.59
N GLN A 416 9.36 -53.05 -43.92
CA GLN A 416 8.71 -54.13 -44.66
C GLN A 416 9.59 -55.38 -44.69
N GLU A 417 8.89 -56.51 -44.83
CA GLU A 417 9.24 -57.78 -45.49
C GLU A 417 9.78 -58.99 -44.67
N ASN A 418 8.93 -60.02 -44.73
CA ASN A 418 9.19 -61.46 -44.88
C ASN A 418 9.81 -62.20 -43.68
N GLY A 419 9.27 -63.30 -43.17
CA GLY A 419 8.23 -64.23 -43.61
C GLY A 419 8.62 -65.60 -43.08
N ASP A 420 7.71 -66.35 -42.48
CA ASP A 420 7.71 -67.81 -42.57
C ASP A 420 6.41 -68.39 -42.00
N ALA A 421 5.87 -69.33 -42.76
CA ALA A 421 4.65 -70.06 -42.50
C ALA A 421 4.95 -71.26 -41.58
N GLU A 422 3.99 -71.63 -40.72
CA GLU A 422 3.55 -73.02 -40.59
C GLU A 422 2.09 -73.08 -40.11
N GLU A 423 1.47 -74.17 -40.53
CA GLU A 423 0.05 -74.47 -40.71
C GLU A 423 -0.50 -75.28 -39.51
N THR A 424 -1.81 -75.57 -39.55
CA THR A 424 -2.62 -76.46 -38.69
C THR A 424 -3.26 -75.76 -37.48
N GLY A 425 -4.57 -75.82 -37.25
CA GLY A 425 -5.68 -76.47 -37.95
C GLY A 425 -6.96 -76.20 -37.14
N ASP A 426 -8.11 -76.38 -37.81
CA ASP A 426 -9.45 -76.77 -37.31
C ASP A 426 -10.07 -76.01 -36.12
N GLU A 427 -11.36 -75.71 -36.02
CA GLU A 427 -12.58 -75.80 -36.83
C GLU A 427 -13.62 -75.00 -35.99
N ASP A 428 -14.86 -74.91 -36.48
CA ASP A 428 -16.10 -74.63 -35.72
C ASP A 428 -16.61 -73.16 -35.57
N GLU A 429 -17.47 -72.89 -36.56
CA GLU A 429 -18.73 -72.16 -36.65
C GLU A 429 -19.51 -71.71 -35.39
N GLU A 430 -20.43 -70.77 -35.69
CA GLU A 430 -21.62 -70.31 -34.95
C GLU A 430 -21.34 -69.37 -33.75
N GLY A 431 -21.89 -68.17 -33.66
CA GLY A 431 -22.98 -67.51 -34.35
C GLY A 431 -23.42 -66.31 -33.48
N GLY A 432 -24.16 -65.36 -34.05
CA GLY A 432 -24.92 -64.39 -33.26
C GLY A 432 -24.53 -62.93 -33.43
N LYS A 433 -25.19 -62.29 -34.40
CA LYS A 433 -25.47 -60.86 -34.40
C LYS A 433 -26.35 -60.50 -33.19
N ASP A 434 -26.11 -59.35 -32.56
CA ASP A 434 -26.91 -58.12 -32.74
C ASP A 434 -27.23 -57.34 -31.46
N TRP A 435 -27.08 -56.02 -31.63
CA TRP A 435 -27.72 -54.85 -31.03
C TRP A 435 -28.26 -54.79 -29.57
N SER A 436 -27.82 -53.69 -28.93
CA SER A 436 -28.65 -52.60 -28.38
C SER A 436 -29.06 -52.56 -26.91
N THR A 437 -28.85 -51.34 -26.40
CA THR A 437 -29.73 -50.55 -25.51
C THR A 437 -29.72 -50.76 -23.99
N HIS A 438 -29.24 -49.68 -23.34
CA HIS A 438 -29.89 -48.88 -22.29
C HIS A 438 -29.81 -49.28 -20.81
N LYS A 439 -29.30 -48.29 -20.05
CA LYS A 439 -29.64 -47.87 -18.68
C LYS A 439 -29.39 -48.86 -17.54
N PHE A 440 -28.40 -48.56 -16.69
CA PHE A 440 -28.58 -47.68 -15.52
C PHE A 440 -27.24 -47.09 -15.08
#